data_AF-G4F702-F1
#
_entry.id   AF-G4F702-F1
#
_cell.length_a   1.000
_cell.length_b   1.000
_cell.length_c   1.000
_cell.angle_alpha   90.00
_cell.angle_beta   90.00
_cell.angle_gamma   90.00
#
_symmetry.space_group_name_H-M   'P 1'
#
loop_
_entity.id
_entity.type
_entity.pdbx_description
1 polymer ?
#
loop_
_entity_poly.entity_id
_entity_poly.type
_entity_poly.pdbx_seq_one_letter_code
_entity_poly.pdbx_strand_id
1 'polypeptide(L)'
;MSQVNWNNYACRDFYDELMAAPGQPRESAGELCNMLARFSAEELAERKTAAEIAIRTMGITFTVYSEGAMIDRAWPFDIVPRIIPTNEWRKTEAGLKQRVQALNLFIDDLYHDQKVIKDKVLPAEVLAQSVNFRPQCVGINPPHGVWAHVCGSDLVRDGDGTLYVLEDNLRIPSGVSYMLENRNVTKRVLPELFASGKILPVDDYVAQLYDMLASMSPRPGDDPQIVVLTPGIYNSAYFEHAYLAQQMGVELVQGSDLLVDDDDVVYMRTVE
;
A
#
# COMPACT_ATOMS: atom_id res chain seq x y z
N MET A 1 -22.63 19.46 26.30
CA MET A 1 -22.13 18.86 25.05
C MET A 1 -21.92 17.37 25.32
N SER A 2 -22.46 16.48 24.49
CA SER A 2 -22.22 15.05 24.66
C SER A 2 -20.77 14.73 24.34
N GLN A 3 -20.06 14.13 25.28
CA GLN A 3 -18.74 13.53 25.06
C GLN A 3 -18.91 12.07 24.62
N VAL A 4 -17.86 11.48 24.05
CA VAL A 4 -17.87 10.05 23.71
C VAL A 4 -17.98 9.24 25.00
N ASN A 5 -19.05 8.46 25.12
CA ASN A 5 -19.27 7.54 26.23
C ASN A 5 -19.11 6.09 25.76
N TRP A 6 -17.93 5.52 26.02
CA TRP A 6 -17.59 4.15 25.64
C TRP A 6 -18.45 3.08 26.35
N ASN A 7 -19.12 3.39 27.47
CA ASN A 7 -20.05 2.46 28.11
C ASN A 7 -21.29 2.19 27.23
N ASN A 8 -21.63 3.11 26.34
CA ASN A 8 -22.75 2.97 25.40
C ASN A 8 -22.30 2.39 24.05
N TYR A 9 -21.01 2.05 23.89
CA TYR A 9 -20.49 1.49 22.66
C TYR A 9 -21.02 0.06 22.47
N ALA A 10 -21.71 -0.17 21.36
CA ALA A 10 -22.29 -1.47 21.03
C ALA A 10 -21.20 -2.42 20.51
N CYS A 11 -20.60 -3.18 21.42
CA CYS A 11 -19.78 -4.34 21.06
C CYS A 11 -20.72 -5.42 20.51
N ARG A 12 -20.49 -5.85 19.27
CA ARG A 12 -21.25 -6.93 18.60
C ARG A 12 -20.49 -8.26 18.72
N ASP A 13 -21.07 -9.34 18.19
CA ASP A 13 -20.49 -10.69 18.22
C ASP A 13 -19.30 -10.88 17.25
N PHE A 14 -18.44 -9.89 17.11
CA PHE A 14 -17.21 -9.95 16.31
C PHE A 14 -16.06 -9.28 17.05
N TYR A 15 -14.83 -9.56 16.60
CA TYR A 15 -13.64 -8.94 17.16
C TYR A 15 -13.62 -7.44 16.87
N ASP A 16 -13.83 -6.62 17.90
CA ASP A 16 -13.66 -5.17 17.83
C ASP A 16 -12.22 -4.77 18.16
N GLU A 17 -11.64 -3.85 17.39
CA GLU A 17 -10.23 -3.45 17.51
C GLU A 17 -9.96 -2.50 18.68
N LEU A 18 -10.99 -1.75 19.10
CA LEU A 18 -10.88 -0.75 20.15
C LEU A 18 -11.37 -1.30 21.49
N MET A 19 -12.46 -2.06 21.49
CA MET A 19 -13.19 -2.46 22.69
C MET A 19 -13.17 -3.98 22.88
N ALA A 20 -12.85 -4.44 24.09
CA ALA A 20 -13.03 -5.85 24.48
C ALA A 20 -14.45 -6.13 24.97
N ALA A 21 -15.06 -5.14 25.63
CA ALA A 21 -16.44 -5.13 26.10
C ALA A 21 -16.90 -3.67 26.24
N PRO A 22 -18.20 -3.37 26.40
CA PRO A 22 -18.67 -2.00 26.62
C PRO A 22 -17.92 -1.32 27.77
N GLY A 23 -17.38 -0.12 27.52
CA GLY A 23 -16.57 0.63 28.50
C GLY A 23 -15.17 0.05 28.79
N GLN A 24 -14.78 -1.05 28.14
CA GLN A 24 -13.48 -1.70 28.34
C GLN A 24 -12.64 -1.67 27.04
N PRO A 25 -11.84 -0.60 26.83
CA PRO A 25 -10.87 -0.57 25.74
C PRO A 25 -9.85 -1.69 25.83
N ARG A 26 -9.39 -2.18 24.67
CA ARG A 26 -8.20 -3.03 24.60
C ARG A 26 -6.97 -2.23 25.03
N GLU A 27 -5.95 -2.92 25.53
CA GLU A 27 -4.72 -2.30 26.04
C GLU A 27 -4.09 -1.33 25.02
N SER A 28 -3.97 -1.75 23.76
CA SER A 28 -3.41 -0.93 22.68
C SER A 28 -4.27 0.27 22.30
N ALA A 29 -5.58 0.22 22.55
CA ALA A 29 -6.53 1.27 22.22
C ALA A 29 -6.79 2.24 23.37
N GLY A 30 -6.32 1.96 24.59
CA GLY A 30 -6.64 2.74 25.79
C GLY A 30 -6.30 4.22 25.68
N GLU A 31 -5.12 4.57 25.16
CA GLU A 31 -4.72 5.98 24.97
C GLU A 31 -5.63 6.71 23.96
N LEU A 32 -5.96 6.05 22.85
CA LEU A 32 -6.86 6.58 21.83
C LEU A 32 -8.28 6.77 22.39
N CYS A 33 -8.83 5.77 23.06
CA CYS A 33 -10.17 5.84 23.66
C CYS A 33 -10.25 6.95 24.72
N ASN A 34 -9.22 7.08 25.57
CA ASN A 34 -9.16 8.14 26.57
C ASN A 34 -9.05 9.54 25.95
N MET A 35 -8.29 9.69 24.86
CA MET A 35 -8.20 10.95 24.12
C MET A 35 -9.54 11.30 23.48
N LEU A 36 -10.16 10.38 22.75
CA LEU A 36 -11.45 10.58 22.09
C LEU A 36 -12.58 10.89 23.09
N ALA A 37 -12.54 10.30 24.29
CA ALA A 37 -13.48 10.58 25.37
C ALA A 37 -13.40 12.02 25.92
N ARG A 38 -12.26 12.70 25.75
CA ARG A 38 -12.09 14.09 26.19
C ARG A 38 -12.71 15.09 25.22
N PHE A 39 -12.80 14.73 23.94
CA PHE A 39 -13.39 15.59 22.93
C PHE A 39 -14.91 15.65 23.05
N SER A 40 -15.44 16.86 22.92
CA SER A 40 -16.86 17.10 22.66
C SER A 40 -17.23 16.66 21.24
N ALA A 41 -18.53 16.44 21.01
CA ALA A 41 -19.04 16.16 19.67
C ALA A 41 -18.72 17.29 18.66
N GLU A 42 -18.67 18.54 19.12
CA GLU A 42 -18.31 19.71 18.30
C GLU A 42 -16.85 19.66 17.86
N GLU A 43 -15.92 19.43 18.79
CA GLU A 43 -14.48 19.28 18.50
C GLU A 43 -14.18 18.11 17.55
N LEU A 44 -14.94 17.01 17.64
CA LEU A 44 -14.83 15.88 16.71
C LEU A 44 -15.35 16.25 15.31
N ALA A 45 -16.46 16.99 15.22
CA ALA A 45 -17.00 17.45 13.94
C ALA A 45 -16.07 18.46 13.26
N GLU A 46 -15.46 19.36 14.03
CA GLU A 46 -14.44 20.29 13.53
C GLU A 46 -13.21 19.55 12.98
N ARG A 47 -12.70 18.54 13.70
CA ARG A 47 -11.57 17.71 13.24
C ARG A 47 -11.90 16.92 11.97
N LYS A 48 -13.11 16.36 11.89
CA LYS A 48 -13.59 15.70 10.67
C LYS A 48 -13.61 16.69 9.49
N THR A 49 -14.17 17.88 9.69
CA THR A 49 -14.21 18.93 8.67
C THR A 49 -12.81 19.37 8.26
N ALA A 50 -11.88 19.51 9.22
CA ALA A 50 -10.48 19.83 8.95
C ALA A 50 -9.79 18.73 8.12
N ALA A 51 -10.10 17.45 8.38
CA ALA A 51 -9.56 16.34 7.59
C ALA A 51 -10.08 16.37 6.16
N GLU A 52 -11.37 16.60 5.95
CA GLU A 52 -11.98 16.74 4.62
C GLU A 52 -11.37 17.91 3.83
N ILE A 53 -11.13 19.06 4.48
CA ILE A 53 -10.46 20.21 3.87
C ILE A 53 -9.01 19.88 3.51
N ALA A 54 -8.28 19.21 4.42
CA ALA A 54 -6.90 18.81 4.19
C ALA A 54 -6.78 17.89 2.97
N ILE A 55 -7.63 16.87 2.88
CA ILE A 55 -7.67 15.93 1.74
C ILE A 55 -7.92 16.65 0.42
N ARG A 56 -8.88 17.57 0.39
CA ARG A 56 -9.17 18.38 -0.80
C ARG A 56 -8.00 19.30 -1.17
N THR A 57 -7.32 19.89 -0.19
CA THR A 57 -6.21 20.82 -0.42
C THR A 57 -4.96 20.09 -0.93
N MET A 58 -4.72 18.87 -0.46
CA MET A 58 -3.60 18.03 -0.92
C MET A 58 -3.88 17.37 -2.28
N GLY A 59 -5.08 17.56 -2.84
CA GLY A 59 -5.43 17.01 -4.15
C GLY A 59 -5.57 15.49 -4.16
N ILE A 60 -5.80 14.87 -3.01
CA ILE A 60 -5.96 13.41 -2.90
C ILE A 60 -7.33 13.05 -3.48
N THR A 61 -7.33 12.57 -4.71
CA THR A 61 -8.53 12.15 -5.43
C THR A 61 -8.51 10.65 -5.68
N PHE A 62 -9.71 10.08 -5.81
CA PHE A 62 -9.91 8.78 -6.42
C PHE A 62 -10.96 8.91 -7.51
N THR A 63 -10.65 8.36 -8.69
CA THR A 63 -11.57 8.38 -9.82
C THR A 63 -12.58 7.24 -9.67
N VAL A 64 -13.83 7.58 -9.36
CA VAL A 64 -14.93 6.61 -9.34
C VAL A 64 -15.56 6.57 -10.73
N TYR A 65 -15.63 5.38 -11.34
CA TYR A 65 -16.44 5.17 -12.53
C TYR A 65 -17.92 5.10 -12.12
N SER A 66 -18.65 6.20 -12.30
CA SER A 66 -20.11 6.22 -12.20
C SER A 66 -20.71 6.72 -13.49
N GLU A 67 -21.56 5.90 -14.13
CA GLU A 67 -22.45 6.30 -15.23
C GLU A 67 -21.80 7.10 -16.38
N GLY A 68 -20.62 6.66 -16.83
CA GLY A 68 -19.98 7.24 -18.02
C GLY A 68 -19.31 8.60 -17.83
N ALA A 69 -19.26 9.13 -16.60
CA ALA A 69 -18.47 10.31 -16.24
C ALA A 69 -17.36 9.94 -15.24
N MET A 70 -16.12 10.35 -15.53
CA MET A 70 -15.06 10.37 -14.52
C MET A 70 -15.35 11.53 -13.57
N ILE A 71 -15.74 11.23 -12.34
CA ILE A 71 -15.87 12.23 -11.29
C ILE A 71 -14.79 11.95 -10.27
N ASP A 72 -13.83 12.86 -10.17
CA ASP A 72 -12.86 12.85 -9.08
C ASP A 72 -13.60 13.15 -7.77
N ARG A 73 -13.60 12.17 -6.86
CA ARG A 73 -14.16 12.34 -5.52
C ARG A 73 -13.05 12.48 -4.51
N ALA A 74 -13.30 13.32 -3.50
CA ALA A 74 -12.46 13.38 -2.31
C ALA A 74 -12.50 12.01 -1.63
N TRP A 75 -11.31 11.52 -1.25
CA TRP A 75 -11.15 10.24 -0.57
C TRP A 75 -11.90 10.22 0.79
N PRO A 76 -12.75 9.21 1.06
CA PRO A 76 -13.40 9.10 2.36
C PRO A 76 -12.39 8.74 3.44
N PHE A 77 -12.33 9.54 4.50
CA PHE A 77 -11.38 9.38 5.59
C PHE A 77 -12.09 9.35 6.94
N ASP A 78 -11.77 8.33 7.75
CA ASP A 78 -12.16 8.26 9.15
C ASP A 78 -11.01 8.73 10.03
N ILE A 79 -11.30 9.63 10.97
CA ILE A 79 -10.30 10.20 11.89
C ILE A 79 -9.89 9.20 12.98
N VAL A 80 -10.65 8.11 13.20
CA VAL A 80 -10.33 7.09 14.20
C VAL A 80 -9.36 6.07 13.58
N PRO A 81 -8.09 6.04 14.00
CA PRO A 81 -7.09 5.18 13.38
C PRO A 81 -7.27 3.71 13.78
N ARG A 82 -6.88 2.81 12.88
CA ARG A 82 -6.68 1.39 13.19
C ARG A 82 -5.33 1.20 13.87
N ILE A 83 -5.34 0.80 15.14
CA ILE A 83 -4.13 0.51 15.89
C ILE A 83 -3.75 -0.96 15.73
N ILE A 84 -2.50 -1.23 15.35
CA ILE A 84 -1.92 -2.58 15.34
C ILE A 84 -0.81 -2.61 16.40
N PRO A 85 -0.93 -3.45 17.46
CA PRO A 85 0.12 -3.63 18.46
C PRO A 85 1.45 -4.06 17.85
N THR A 86 2.57 -3.58 18.39
CA THR A 86 3.91 -3.88 17.83
C THR A 86 4.25 -5.38 17.84
N ASN A 87 3.86 -6.11 18.88
CA ASN A 87 4.06 -7.55 18.98
C ASN A 87 3.30 -8.31 17.88
N GLU A 88 2.07 -7.89 17.59
CA GLU A 88 1.27 -8.42 16.50
C GLU A 88 1.90 -8.08 15.16
N TRP A 89 2.23 -6.79 14.93
CA TRP A 89 2.85 -6.34 13.69
C TRP A 89 4.15 -7.06 13.38
N ARG A 90 5.03 -7.28 14.37
CA ARG A 90 6.29 -8.03 14.16
C ARG A 90 6.05 -9.45 13.67
N LYS A 91 5.01 -10.13 14.18
CA LYS A 91 4.63 -11.47 13.72
C LYS A 91 4.09 -11.41 12.29
N THR A 92 3.21 -10.44 12.01
CA THR A 92 2.63 -10.23 10.68
C THR A 92 3.71 -9.91 9.65
N GLU A 93 4.61 -8.97 9.96
CA GLU A 93 5.75 -8.58 9.13
C GLU A 93 6.64 -9.79 8.78
N ALA A 94 6.99 -10.62 9.78
CA ALA A 94 7.78 -11.82 9.54
C ALA A 94 7.06 -12.81 8.61
N GLY A 95 5.75 -12.99 8.79
CA GLY A 95 4.92 -13.82 7.92
C GLY A 95 4.82 -13.28 6.49
N LEU A 96 4.66 -11.98 6.33
CA LEU A 96 4.62 -11.32 5.02
C LEU A 96 5.97 -11.46 4.29
N LYS A 97 7.09 -11.24 4.99
CA LYS A 97 8.44 -11.44 4.42
C LYS A 97 8.64 -12.88 3.94
N GLN A 98 8.26 -13.87 4.76
CA GLN A 98 8.29 -15.27 4.38
C GLN A 98 7.43 -15.55 3.13
N ARG A 99 6.21 -15.01 3.10
CA ARG A 99 5.26 -15.20 2.00
C ARG A 99 5.79 -14.62 0.69
N VAL A 100 6.28 -13.38 0.70
CA VAL A 100 6.83 -12.70 -0.48
C VAL A 100 8.06 -13.44 -1.02
N GLN A 101 8.91 -13.98 -0.13
CA GLN A 101 10.03 -14.81 -0.55
C GLN A 101 9.56 -16.09 -1.26
N ALA A 102 8.58 -16.79 -0.69
CA ALA A 102 8.01 -17.99 -1.31
C ALA A 102 7.33 -17.69 -2.66
N LEU A 103 6.62 -16.56 -2.78
CA LEU A 103 5.98 -16.14 -4.02
C LEU A 103 7.00 -15.83 -5.12
N ASN A 104 8.09 -15.14 -4.80
CA ASN A 104 9.16 -14.87 -5.77
C ASN A 104 9.84 -16.17 -6.25
N LEU A 105 10.16 -17.09 -5.33
CA LEU A 105 10.71 -18.40 -5.68
C LEU A 105 9.74 -19.23 -6.52
N PHE A 106 8.44 -19.13 -6.23
CA PHE A 106 7.40 -19.82 -7.01
C PHE A 106 7.31 -19.26 -8.44
N ILE A 107 7.29 -17.94 -8.60
CA ILE A 107 7.28 -17.31 -9.94
C ILE A 107 8.54 -17.71 -10.72
N ASP A 108 9.70 -17.68 -10.07
CA ASP A 108 10.98 -18.06 -10.68
C ASP A 108 10.97 -19.51 -11.16
N ASP A 109 10.51 -20.44 -10.33
CA ASP A 109 10.42 -21.85 -10.69
C ASP A 109 9.48 -22.08 -11.88
N LEU A 110 8.34 -21.38 -11.96
CA LEU A 110 7.40 -21.49 -13.08
C LEU A 110 8.01 -21.09 -14.43
N TYR A 111 8.91 -20.10 -14.44
CA TYR A 111 9.60 -19.64 -15.64
C TYR A 111 10.91 -20.40 -15.95
N HIS A 112 11.30 -21.34 -15.09
CA HIS A 112 12.51 -22.15 -15.23
C HIS A 112 12.23 -23.66 -15.11
N ASP A 113 12.64 -24.28 -13.99
CA ASP A 113 12.71 -25.73 -13.84
C ASP A 113 11.33 -26.37 -13.59
N GLN A 114 10.32 -25.60 -13.21
CA GLN A 114 8.96 -26.07 -12.88
C GLN A 114 8.96 -27.26 -11.91
N LYS A 115 9.82 -27.20 -10.88
CA LYS A 115 9.95 -28.20 -9.82
C LYS A 115 8.63 -28.39 -9.09
N VAL A 116 7.89 -27.32 -8.81
CA VAL A 116 6.57 -27.37 -8.16
C VAL A 116 5.56 -28.25 -8.91
N ILE A 117 5.68 -28.32 -10.24
CA ILE A 117 4.86 -29.18 -11.09
C ILE A 117 5.42 -30.61 -11.14
N LYS A 118 6.74 -30.75 -11.32
CA LYS A 118 7.43 -32.06 -11.32
C LYS A 118 7.22 -32.83 -10.01
N ASP A 119 7.18 -32.10 -8.89
CA ASP A 119 6.94 -32.61 -7.54
C ASP A 119 5.44 -32.78 -7.22
N LYS A 120 4.55 -32.46 -8.17
CA LYS A 120 3.09 -32.61 -8.09
C LYS A 120 2.42 -31.78 -6.99
N VAL A 121 3.07 -30.70 -6.55
CA VAL A 121 2.48 -29.73 -5.61
C VAL A 121 1.48 -28.83 -6.34
N LEU A 122 1.81 -28.39 -7.57
CA LEU A 122 0.91 -27.66 -8.45
C LEU A 122 0.52 -28.52 -9.66
N PRO A 123 -0.77 -28.72 -9.96
CA PRO A 123 -1.19 -29.41 -11.18
C PRO A 123 -0.75 -28.66 -12.45
N ALA A 124 -0.24 -29.38 -13.43
CA ALA A 124 0.27 -28.79 -14.68
C ALA A 124 -0.82 -28.03 -15.46
N GLU A 125 -2.07 -28.48 -15.34
CA GLU A 125 -3.23 -27.88 -16.01
C GLU A 125 -3.49 -26.45 -15.53
N VAL A 126 -3.19 -26.13 -14.26
CA VAL A 126 -3.34 -24.78 -13.71
C VAL A 126 -2.42 -23.80 -14.43
N LEU A 127 -1.17 -24.20 -14.70
CA LEU A 127 -0.24 -23.38 -15.47
C LEU A 127 -0.67 -23.28 -16.94
N ALA A 128 -1.02 -24.41 -17.56
CA ALA A 128 -1.38 -24.47 -18.98
C ALA A 128 -2.63 -23.62 -19.33
N GLN A 129 -3.56 -23.46 -18.38
CA GLN A 129 -4.77 -22.67 -18.54
C GLN A 129 -4.61 -21.21 -18.09
N SER A 130 -3.45 -20.86 -17.51
CA SER A 130 -3.23 -19.50 -16.99
C SER A 130 -3.09 -18.49 -18.13
N VAL A 131 -4.07 -17.60 -18.25
CA VAL A 131 -4.02 -16.45 -19.18
C VAL A 131 -2.95 -15.42 -18.80
N ASN A 132 -2.40 -15.52 -17.59
CA ASN A 132 -1.41 -14.60 -17.05
C ASN A 132 0.02 -15.13 -17.17
N PHE A 133 0.21 -16.41 -17.49
CA PHE A 133 1.54 -16.92 -17.80
C PHE A 133 2.05 -16.29 -19.09
N ARG A 134 3.31 -15.84 -19.09
CA ARG A 134 3.94 -15.18 -20.24
C ARG A 134 5.09 -16.03 -20.76
N PRO A 135 4.92 -16.74 -21.90
CA PRO A 135 6.01 -17.51 -22.51
C PRO A 135 7.27 -16.69 -22.79
N GLN A 136 7.11 -15.37 -22.99
CA GLN A 136 8.21 -14.41 -23.20
C GLN A 136 9.13 -14.27 -21.98
N CYS A 137 8.67 -14.65 -20.79
CA CYS A 137 9.44 -14.58 -19.56
C CYS A 137 10.22 -15.87 -19.26
N VAL A 138 10.03 -16.94 -20.04
CA VAL A 138 10.71 -18.23 -19.79
C VAL A 138 12.23 -18.08 -19.96
N GLY A 139 12.98 -18.47 -18.94
CA GLY A 139 14.45 -18.36 -18.90
C GLY A 139 15.00 -16.96 -18.60
N ILE A 140 14.14 -15.97 -18.34
CA ILE A 140 14.57 -14.64 -17.90
C ILE A 140 15.01 -14.70 -16.44
N ASN A 141 16.19 -14.14 -16.17
CA ASN A 141 16.75 -14.03 -14.82
C ASN A 141 16.73 -12.55 -14.39
N PRO A 142 15.72 -12.10 -13.61
CA PRO A 142 15.67 -10.72 -13.17
C PRO A 142 16.82 -10.40 -12.20
N PRO A 143 17.25 -9.11 -12.09
CA PRO A 143 18.20 -8.69 -11.07
C PRO A 143 17.80 -9.20 -9.69
N HIS A 144 18.79 -9.71 -8.94
CA HIS A 144 18.61 -10.28 -7.60
C HIS A 144 17.63 -11.48 -7.51
N GLY A 145 17.16 -12.02 -8.64
CA GLY A 145 16.14 -13.08 -8.66
C GLY A 145 14.77 -12.63 -8.15
N VAL A 146 14.48 -11.31 -8.20
CA VAL A 146 13.23 -10.73 -7.71
C VAL A 146 12.28 -10.48 -8.88
N TRP A 147 11.11 -11.12 -8.83
CA TRP A 147 10.05 -10.97 -9.84
C TRP A 147 9.00 -9.93 -9.41
N ALA A 148 8.61 -9.95 -8.14
CA ALA A 148 7.63 -9.03 -7.56
C ALA A 148 8.33 -8.11 -6.54
N HIS A 149 8.83 -6.97 -7.03
CA HIS A 149 9.55 -5.96 -6.24
C HIS A 149 8.68 -5.29 -5.17
N VAL A 150 7.39 -5.10 -5.48
CA VAL A 150 6.38 -4.60 -4.56
C VAL A 150 5.25 -5.62 -4.51
N CYS A 151 4.87 -6.02 -3.30
CA CYS A 151 3.79 -6.98 -3.06
C CYS A 151 2.77 -6.36 -2.11
N GLY A 152 1.50 -6.28 -2.53
CA GLY A 152 0.40 -5.89 -1.65
C GLY A 152 -0.37 -7.12 -1.17
N SER A 153 -0.26 -7.49 0.10
CA SER A 153 -1.07 -8.58 0.68
C SER A 153 -2.26 -8.02 1.43
N ASP A 154 -3.46 -8.45 1.06
CA ASP A 154 -4.70 -8.04 1.69
C ASP A 154 -4.95 -8.86 2.96
N LEU A 155 -5.00 -8.18 4.11
CA LEU A 155 -5.16 -8.81 5.41
C LEU A 155 -6.54 -8.56 6.00
N VAL A 156 -7.14 -9.60 6.55
CA VAL A 156 -8.36 -9.50 7.37
C VAL A 156 -8.14 -10.09 8.74
N ARG A 157 -8.87 -9.56 9.73
CA ARG A 157 -8.93 -10.14 11.07
C ARG A 157 -10.23 -10.91 11.22
N ASP A 158 -10.13 -12.17 11.63
CA ASP A 158 -11.30 -13.00 11.94
C ASP A 158 -11.81 -12.75 13.37
N GLY A 159 -12.95 -13.32 13.74
CA GLY A 159 -13.62 -13.13 15.04
C GLY A 159 -12.81 -13.60 16.26
N ASP A 160 -11.82 -14.47 16.06
CA ASP A 160 -10.87 -14.90 17.10
C ASP A 160 -9.70 -13.91 17.29
N GLY A 161 -9.62 -12.89 16.43
CA GLY A 161 -8.56 -11.91 16.40
C GLY A 161 -7.35 -12.29 15.54
N THR A 162 -7.36 -13.42 14.85
CA THR A 162 -6.26 -13.87 13.99
C THR A 162 -6.27 -13.13 12.66
N LEU A 163 -5.10 -12.71 12.18
CA LEU A 163 -4.93 -12.12 10.85
C LEU A 163 -4.73 -13.21 9.79
N TYR A 164 -5.46 -13.08 8.67
CA TYR A 164 -5.40 -13.97 7.51
C TYR A 164 -5.11 -13.16 6.25
N VAL A 165 -4.37 -13.76 5.32
CA VAL A 165 -4.18 -13.22 3.96
C VAL A 165 -5.37 -13.66 3.11
N LEU A 166 -6.09 -12.70 2.51
CA LEU A 166 -7.14 -12.98 1.53
C LEU A 166 -6.57 -13.11 0.12
N GLU A 167 -5.69 -12.18 -0.26
CA GLU A 167 -5.20 -12.05 -1.63
C GLU A 167 -3.79 -11.44 -1.64
N ASP A 168 -3.02 -11.74 -2.70
CA ASP A 168 -1.74 -11.11 -2.99
C ASP A 168 -1.78 -10.39 -4.34
N ASN A 169 -1.40 -9.13 -4.32
CA ASN A 169 -1.32 -8.23 -5.46
C ASN A 169 0.15 -8.08 -5.87
N LEU A 170 0.55 -8.83 -6.91
CA LEU A 170 1.94 -8.92 -7.38
C LEU A 170 2.19 -8.25 -8.74
N ARG A 171 1.17 -7.58 -9.29
CA ARG A 171 1.25 -6.94 -10.62
C ARG A 171 1.67 -5.48 -10.46
N ILE A 172 0.67 -4.63 -10.23
CA ILE A 172 0.85 -3.19 -10.03
C ILE A 172 0.05 -2.85 -8.76
N PRO A 173 0.53 -3.27 -7.57
CA PRO A 173 -0.17 -2.97 -6.33
C PRO A 173 -0.18 -1.46 -6.11
N SER A 174 -1.34 -0.93 -5.72
CA SER A 174 -1.54 0.48 -5.43
C SER A 174 -1.99 0.68 -3.98
N GLY A 175 -1.95 1.92 -3.47
CA GLY A 175 -2.46 2.26 -2.15
C GLY A 175 -1.48 3.04 -1.26
N VAL A 176 -0.21 3.11 -1.64
CA VAL A 176 0.85 3.65 -0.78
C VAL A 176 0.75 5.17 -0.64
N SER A 177 0.38 5.87 -1.71
CA SER A 177 0.13 7.32 -1.62
C SER A 177 -0.94 7.63 -0.57
N TYR A 178 -2.02 6.84 -0.53
CA TYR A 178 -3.06 6.97 0.48
C TYR A 178 -2.56 6.65 1.89
N MET A 179 -1.71 5.64 2.07
CA MET A 179 -1.11 5.34 3.38
C MET A 179 -0.30 6.54 3.91
N LEU A 180 0.56 7.12 3.07
CA LEU A 180 1.41 8.25 3.40
C LEU A 180 0.57 9.49 3.70
N GLU A 181 -0.40 9.79 2.84
CA GLU A 181 -1.27 10.94 3.00
C GLU A 181 -2.22 10.81 4.19
N ASN A 182 -2.77 9.63 4.46
CA ASN A 182 -3.55 9.38 5.67
C ASN A 182 -2.74 9.68 6.93
N ARG A 183 -1.44 9.36 6.94
CA ARG A 183 -0.55 9.71 8.05
C ARG A 183 -0.38 11.23 8.17
N ASN A 184 -0.20 11.94 7.07
CA ASN A 184 -0.07 13.41 7.04
C ASN A 184 -1.35 14.10 7.52
N VAL A 185 -2.52 13.67 7.04
CA VAL A 185 -3.83 14.15 7.51
C VAL A 185 -3.96 13.93 9.01
N THR A 186 -3.68 12.70 9.50
CA THR A 186 -3.81 12.36 10.92
C THR A 186 -2.91 13.23 11.79
N LYS A 187 -1.65 13.47 11.39
CA LYS A 187 -0.72 14.37 12.10
C LYS A 187 -1.27 15.80 12.21
N ARG A 188 -2.02 16.25 11.20
CA ARG A 188 -2.61 17.61 11.16
C ARG A 188 -3.88 17.74 12.00
N VAL A 189 -4.74 16.71 12.03
CA VAL A 189 -6.06 16.77 12.70
C VAL A 189 -6.10 16.15 14.10
N LEU A 190 -5.15 15.26 14.40
CA LEU A 190 -4.98 14.60 15.69
C LEU A 190 -3.48 14.60 16.11
N PRO A 191 -2.82 15.76 16.20
CA PRO A 191 -1.41 15.83 16.61
C PRO A 191 -1.14 15.23 17.99
N GLU A 192 -2.11 15.28 18.89
CA GLU A 192 -2.03 14.76 20.26
C GLU A 192 -1.74 13.25 20.28
N LEU A 193 -2.19 12.52 19.26
CA LEU A 193 -1.95 11.09 19.10
C LEU A 193 -0.46 10.76 18.92
N PHE A 194 0.30 11.67 18.32
CA PHE A 194 1.73 11.48 18.04
C PHE A 194 2.64 11.98 19.16
N ALA A 195 2.09 12.70 20.14
CA ALA A 195 2.86 13.30 21.23
C ALA A 195 3.58 12.26 22.10
N SER A 196 3.08 11.01 22.16
CA SER A 196 3.70 9.93 22.92
C SER A 196 4.94 9.32 22.25
N GLY A 197 5.15 9.58 20.94
CA GLY A 197 6.25 8.98 20.17
C GLY A 197 6.12 7.46 19.95
N LYS A 198 4.97 6.86 20.26
CA LYS A 198 4.76 5.40 20.19
C LYS A 198 4.39 4.88 18.79
N ILE A 199 4.04 5.77 17.86
CA ILE A 199 3.62 5.40 16.51
C ILE A 199 4.84 5.34 15.60
N LEU A 200 5.05 4.19 14.95
CA LEU A 200 6.15 4.01 14.01
C LEU A 200 5.96 4.89 12.75
N PRO A 201 7.04 5.49 12.25
CA PRO A 201 7.03 6.25 11.00
C PRO A 201 6.70 5.37 9.78
N VAL A 202 6.28 6.02 8.70
CA VAL A 202 6.03 5.38 7.38
C VAL A 202 6.55 6.24 6.23
N ASP A 203 7.14 7.39 6.55
CA ASP A 203 7.56 8.46 5.63
C ASP A 203 8.85 8.13 4.86
N ASP A 204 9.56 7.09 5.24
CA ASP A 204 10.75 6.60 4.54
C ASP A 204 10.45 5.62 3.40
N TYR A 205 9.17 5.23 3.19
CA TYR A 205 8.78 4.29 2.14
C TYR A 205 9.32 4.68 0.76
N VAL A 206 9.16 5.95 0.38
CA VAL A 206 9.52 6.41 -0.97
C VAL A 206 11.04 6.37 -1.18
N ALA A 207 11.82 6.70 -0.14
CA ALA A 207 13.27 6.57 -0.18
C ALA A 207 13.69 5.10 -0.32
N GLN A 208 13.09 4.19 0.45
CA GLN A 208 13.35 2.76 0.33
C GLN A 208 12.98 2.20 -1.05
N LEU A 209 11.87 2.70 -1.64
CA LEU A 209 11.47 2.32 -2.99
C LEU A 209 12.51 2.79 -4.02
N TYR A 210 12.98 4.03 -3.91
CA TYR A 210 14.04 4.56 -4.77
C TYR A 210 15.33 3.73 -4.65
N ASP A 211 15.79 3.46 -3.42
CA ASP A 211 17.01 2.67 -3.18
C ASP A 211 16.90 1.25 -3.76
N MET A 212 15.72 0.63 -3.62
CA MET A 212 15.44 -0.68 -4.22
C MET A 212 15.51 -0.61 -5.75
N LEU A 213 14.86 0.37 -6.38
CA LEU A 213 14.90 0.57 -7.83
C LEU A 213 16.33 0.84 -8.32
N ALA A 214 17.07 1.69 -7.61
CA ALA A 214 18.45 2.02 -7.93
C ALA A 214 19.39 0.80 -7.85
N SER A 215 19.16 -0.09 -6.88
CA SER A 215 19.95 -1.31 -6.70
C SER A 215 19.84 -2.32 -7.86
N MET A 216 18.84 -2.15 -8.74
CA MET A 216 18.67 -2.98 -9.93
C MET A 216 19.48 -2.49 -11.14
N SER A 217 20.14 -1.35 -11.03
CA SER A 217 20.95 -0.81 -12.13
C SER A 217 22.01 -1.83 -12.59
N PRO A 218 22.08 -2.17 -13.89
CA PRO A 218 23.13 -3.02 -14.42
C PRO A 218 24.49 -2.31 -14.53
N ARG A 219 24.56 -1.03 -14.15
CA ARG A 219 25.75 -0.16 -14.21
C ARG A 219 26.15 0.25 -12.78
N PRO A 220 27.01 -0.52 -12.09
CA PRO A 220 27.42 -0.21 -10.73
C PRO A 220 28.26 1.07 -10.68
N GLY A 221 27.89 2.01 -9.82
CA GLY A 221 28.63 3.27 -9.61
C GLY A 221 28.12 4.47 -10.40
N ASP A 222 27.17 4.27 -11.32
CA ASP A 222 26.45 5.36 -12.00
C ASP A 222 25.14 5.69 -11.25
N ASP A 223 24.71 6.95 -11.30
CA ASP A 223 23.36 7.33 -10.88
C ASP A 223 22.32 6.79 -11.88
N PRO A 224 21.43 5.86 -11.47
CA PRO A 224 20.50 5.23 -12.39
C PRO A 224 19.40 6.20 -12.82
N GLN A 225 19.08 6.15 -14.12
CA GLN A 225 17.90 6.83 -14.67
C GLN A 225 16.66 5.98 -14.39
N ILE A 226 15.93 6.34 -13.33
CA ILE A 226 14.67 5.71 -12.93
C ILE A 226 13.53 6.57 -13.46
N VAL A 227 12.47 5.92 -13.95
CA VAL A 227 11.24 6.59 -14.42
C VAL A 227 10.01 5.82 -13.95
N VAL A 228 8.89 6.52 -13.77
CA VAL A 228 7.57 5.91 -13.54
C VAL A 228 6.80 5.92 -14.86
N LEU A 229 6.64 4.74 -15.47
CA LEU A 229 5.84 4.58 -16.68
C LEU A 229 4.35 4.51 -16.32
N THR A 230 3.56 5.42 -16.88
CA THR A 230 2.11 5.53 -16.64
C THR A 230 1.30 5.43 -17.92
N PRO A 231 0.10 4.80 -17.89
CA PRO A 231 -0.85 4.86 -19.00
C PRO A 231 -1.51 6.25 -19.18
N GLY A 232 -1.25 7.19 -18.27
CA GLY A 232 -1.71 8.58 -18.36
C GLY A 232 -2.94 8.90 -17.50
N ILE A 233 -3.46 10.11 -17.68
CA ILE A 233 -4.46 10.77 -16.80
C ILE A 233 -5.80 10.04 -16.68
N TYR A 234 -6.11 9.16 -17.63
CA TYR A 234 -7.37 8.42 -17.64
C TYR A 234 -7.31 7.12 -16.82
N ASN A 235 -6.18 6.85 -16.15
CA ASN A 235 -6.06 5.74 -15.21
C ASN A 235 -6.42 6.21 -13.79
N SER A 236 -7.22 5.42 -13.08
CA SER A 236 -7.69 5.76 -11.73
C SER A 236 -6.57 5.88 -10.69
N ALA A 237 -5.40 5.29 -10.93
CA ALA A 237 -4.22 5.38 -10.07
C ALA A 237 -3.21 6.44 -10.55
N TYR A 238 -3.55 7.28 -11.55
CA TYR A 238 -2.63 8.30 -12.08
C TYR A 238 -2.10 9.25 -11.01
N PHE A 239 -2.95 9.63 -10.05
CA PHE A 239 -2.53 10.42 -8.88
C PHE A 239 -1.36 9.75 -8.14
N GLU A 240 -1.46 8.46 -7.86
CA GLU A 240 -0.41 7.72 -7.16
C GLU A 240 0.87 7.62 -7.98
N HIS A 241 0.77 7.43 -9.30
CA HIS A 241 1.94 7.41 -10.18
C HIS A 241 2.68 8.75 -10.15
N ALA A 242 1.94 9.85 -10.30
CA ALA A 242 2.50 11.20 -10.24
C ALA A 242 3.07 11.53 -8.86
N TYR A 243 2.38 11.13 -7.80
CA TYR A 243 2.83 11.29 -6.42
C TYR A 243 4.16 10.57 -6.18
N LEU A 244 4.25 9.29 -6.52
CA LEU A 244 5.47 8.50 -6.32
C LEU A 244 6.62 9.03 -7.17
N ALA A 245 6.37 9.41 -8.43
CA ALA A 245 7.38 10.02 -9.28
C ALA A 245 7.93 11.31 -8.66
N GLN A 246 7.03 12.21 -8.23
CA GLN A 246 7.41 13.47 -7.59
C GLN A 246 8.17 13.26 -6.28
N GLN A 247 7.72 12.35 -5.41
CA GLN A 247 8.36 12.10 -4.12
C GLN A 247 9.71 11.39 -4.25
N MET A 248 9.87 10.52 -5.25
CA MET A 248 11.17 9.91 -5.57
C MET A 248 12.12 10.87 -6.31
N GLY A 249 11.60 11.95 -6.89
CA GLY A 249 12.39 12.86 -7.73
C GLY A 249 12.77 12.25 -9.07
N VAL A 250 11.86 11.46 -9.67
CA VAL A 250 12.05 10.77 -10.95
C VAL A 250 11.01 11.22 -11.97
N GLU A 251 11.29 10.99 -13.26
CA GLU A 251 10.39 11.41 -14.33
C GLU A 251 9.13 10.53 -14.41
N LEU A 252 7.98 11.16 -14.65
CA LEU A 252 6.71 10.50 -14.94
C LEU A 252 6.52 10.48 -16.46
N VAL A 253 6.60 9.29 -17.06
CA VAL A 253 6.64 9.12 -18.52
C VAL A 253 5.47 8.31 -19.05
N GLN A 254 5.06 8.56 -20.28
CA GLN A 254 4.16 7.71 -21.06
C GLN A 254 4.93 6.89 -22.09
N GLY A 255 4.28 5.87 -22.67
CA GLY A 255 4.92 5.02 -23.68
C GLY A 255 5.45 5.78 -24.90
N SER A 256 4.85 6.93 -25.26
CA SER A 256 5.33 7.79 -26.36
C SER A 256 6.65 8.49 -26.06
N ASP A 257 7.00 8.61 -24.79
CA ASP A 257 8.20 9.31 -24.33
C ASP A 257 9.41 8.38 -24.31
N LEU A 258 9.20 7.07 -24.52
CA LEU A 258 10.22 6.05 -24.55
C LEU A 258 10.39 5.50 -25.97
N LEU A 259 11.62 5.09 -26.30
CA LEU A 259 11.93 4.34 -27.52
C LEU A 259 12.98 3.29 -27.21
N VAL A 260 12.97 2.19 -27.97
CA VAL A 260 14.05 1.20 -27.97
C VAL A 260 14.87 1.44 -29.21
N ASP A 261 16.19 1.64 -29.05
CA ASP A 261 17.11 1.86 -30.17
C ASP A 261 17.78 0.54 -30.61
N ASP A 262 18.56 0.58 -31.69
CA ASP A 262 19.19 -0.58 -32.33
C ASP A 262 20.19 -1.32 -31.41
N ASP A 263 20.63 -0.71 -30.32
CA ASP A 263 21.51 -1.30 -29.30
C ASP A 263 20.77 -2.06 -28.19
N ASP A 264 19.45 -2.25 -28.34
CA ASP A 264 18.56 -2.92 -27.37
C ASP A 264 18.48 -2.20 -26.01
N VAL A 265 18.65 -0.87 -26.04
CA VAL A 265 18.52 0.00 -24.86
C VAL A 265 17.24 0.85 -24.97
N VAL A 266 16.56 1.02 -23.83
CA VAL A 266 15.42 1.94 -23.71
C VAL A 266 15.94 3.35 -23.45
N TYR A 267 15.60 4.28 -24.33
CA TYR A 267 15.88 5.71 -24.21
C TYR A 267 14.62 6.49 -23.90
N MET A 268 14.77 7.56 -23.13
CA MET A 268 13.73 8.56 -22.90
C MET A 268 13.97 9.75 -23.82
N ARG A 269 12.92 10.21 -24.50
CA ARG A 269 12.95 11.39 -25.36
C ARG A 269 13.08 12.63 -24.50
N THR A 270 14.13 13.40 -24.73
CA THR A 270 14.32 14.72 -24.15
C THR A 270 13.93 15.80 -25.17
N VAL A 271 13.73 17.04 -24.71
CA VAL A 271 13.43 18.18 -25.58
C VAL A 271 14.67 18.63 -26.39
N GLU A 272 15.84 18.10 -26.05
CA GLU A 272 17.11 18.23 -26.78
C GLU A 272 17.37 17.03 -27.69
#